data_AF-A0A9D8KZI4-F1
#
_entry.id   AF-A0A9D8KZI4-F1
#
_cell.length_a   1.000
_cell.length_b   1.000
_cell.length_c   1.000
_cell.angle_alpha   90.00
_cell.angle_beta   90.00
_cell.angle_gamma   90.00
#
_symmetry.space_group_name_H-M   'P 1'
#
loop_
_entity.id
_entity.type
_entity.pdbx_description
1 polymer ?
#
loop_
_entity_poly.entity_id
_entity_poly.type
_entity_poly.pdbx_seq_one_letter_code
_entity_poly.pdbx_strand_id
1 'polypeptide(L)'
;MSSAADGLTAAQRADVEGVIKDYLMAHPEVIKDAMDELQRRQDAAEAAQQVSAISDNSSALFSSKRQVVLGNPKGDVTLVEFFDYNCGYCKRAHADLKELLANDKNLRVVLKEFPVLGDGSVEAANVAVAVNIVAPDKYWAFHDAMLTERGQANGEKAIAVAEE
;
A
#
# COMPACT_ATOMS: atom_id res chain seq x y z
N MET A 1 10.95 -33.38 -13.50
CA MET A 1 10.44 -34.35 -12.52
C MET A 1 9.58 -35.33 -13.29
N SER A 2 9.99 -36.59 -13.44
CA SER A 2 9.12 -37.62 -14.04
C SER A 2 7.98 -37.89 -13.06
N SER A 3 6.75 -37.84 -13.55
CA SER A 3 5.58 -38.08 -12.70
C SER A 3 5.31 -39.59 -12.63
N ALA A 4 4.72 -40.06 -11.53
CA ALA A 4 4.32 -41.46 -11.38
C ALA A 4 3.37 -41.96 -12.51
N ALA A 5 2.76 -41.04 -13.28
CA ALA A 5 1.88 -41.36 -14.39
C ALA A 5 2.61 -41.73 -15.69
N ASP A 6 3.93 -41.55 -15.78
CA ASP A 6 4.73 -41.87 -16.98
C ASP A 6 4.90 -43.39 -17.18
N GLY A 7 4.59 -44.20 -16.17
CA GLY A 7 4.67 -45.67 -16.18
C GLY A 7 3.32 -46.41 -16.27
N LEU A 8 2.19 -45.71 -16.42
CA LEU A 8 0.85 -46.33 -16.44
C LEU A 8 0.41 -46.67 -17.86
N THR A 9 -0.14 -47.87 -18.06
CA THR A 9 -0.89 -48.21 -19.28
C THR A 9 -2.18 -47.40 -19.38
N ALA A 10 -2.75 -47.29 -20.58
CA ALA A 10 -4.00 -46.54 -20.79
C ALA A 10 -5.16 -47.04 -19.91
N ALA A 11 -5.26 -48.35 -19.69
CA ALA A 11 -6.27 -48.94 -18.80
C ALA A 11 -6.06 -48.51 -17.33
N GLN A 12 -4.82 -48.60 -16.83
CA GLN A 12 -4.51 -48.18 -15.46
C GLN A 12 -4.73 -46.68 -15.24
N ARG A 13 -4.50 -45.84 -16.25
CA ARG A 13 -4.78 -44.41 -16.19
C ARG A 13 -6.28 -44.14 -16.05
N ALA A 14 -7.12 -44.84 -16.82
CA ALA A 14 -8.57 -44.71 -16.74
C ALA A 14 -9.10 -45.13 -15.36
N ASP A 15 -8.56 -46.21 -14.79
CA ASP A 15 -8.93 -46.66 -13.44
C ASP A 15 -8.57 -45.62 -12.38
N VAL A 16 -7.38 -45.02 -12.47
CA VAL A 16 -6.93 -43.97 -11.54
C VAL A 16 -7.81 -42.71 -11.62
N GLU A 17 -8.16 -42.27 -12.83
CA GLU A 17 -9.06 -41.12 -13.02
C GLU A 17 -10.45 -41.39 -12.43
N GLY A 18 -10.98 -42.60 -12.58
CA GLY A 18 -12.23 -43.04 -11.96
C GLY A 18 -12.17 -42.97 -10.43
N VAL A 19 -11.13 -43.54 -9.82
CA VAL A 19 -10.93 -43.52 -8.36
C VAL A 19 -10.82 -42.09 -7.83
N ILE A 20 -10.05 -41.22 -8.50
CA ILE A 20 -9.90 -39.81 -8.08
C ILE A 20 -11.26 -39.09 -8.13
N LYS A 21 -12.03 -39.30 -9.21
CA LYS A 21 -13.35 -38.70 -9.35
C LYS A 21 -14.28 -39.16 -8.22
N ASP A 22 -14.38 -40.47 -7.98
CA ASP A 22 -15.27 -41.01 -6.96
C ASP A 22 -14.87 -40.53 -5.56
N TYR A 23 -13.57 -40.47 -5.27
CA TYR A 23 -13.06 -39.94 -4.02
C TYR A 23 -13.41 -38.46 -3.83
N LEU A 24 -13.17 -37.60 -4.83
CA LEU A 24 -13.51 -36.17 -4.73
C LEU A 24 -15.02 -35.93 -4.62
N MET A 25 -15.85 -36.77 -5.26
CA MET A 25 -17.30 -36.70 -5.12
C MET A 25 -17.81 -37.16 -3.75
N ALA A 26 -17.14 -38.16 -3.14
CA ALA A 26 -17.41 -38.60 -1.78
C ALA A 26 -16.84 -37.65 -0.71
N HIS A 27 -15.79 -36.89 -1.06
CA HIS A 27 -15.02 -36.02 -0.17
C HIS A 27 -14.78 -34.62 -0.75
N PRO A 28 -15.85 -33.83 -1.03
CA PRO A 28 -15.72 -32.49 -1.62
C PRO A 28 -14.92 -31.50 -0.74
N GLU A 29 -14.83 -31.74 0.58
CA GLU A 29 -14.02 -30.98 1.52
C GLU A 29 -12.54 -30.94 1.14
N VAL A 30 -12.02 -31.97 0.46
CA VAL A 30 -10.62 -32.03 0.02
C VAL A 30 -10.28 -30.90 -0.94
N ILE A 31 -11.24 -30.49 -1.78
CA ILE A 31 -11.06 -29.34 -2.69
C ILE A 31 -10.96 -28.05 -1.87
N LYS A 32 -11.84 -27.88 -0.88
CA LYS A 32 -11.81 -26.72 0.00
C LYS A 32 -10.49 -26.64 0.77
N ASP A 33 -10.06 -27.74 1.38
CA ASP A 33 -8.81 -27.80 2.14
C ASP A 33 -7.59 -27.50 1.24
N ALA A 34 -7.59 -28.00 0.00
CA ALA A 34 -6.55 -27.69 -0.98
C ALA A 34 -6.54 -26.21 -1.36
N MET A 35 -7.71 -25.57 -1.52
CA MET A 35 -7.83 -24.14 -1.79
C MET A 35 -7.37 -23.29 -0.60
N ASP A 36 -7.79 -23.65 0.61
CA ASP A 36 -7.41 -22.95 1.85
C ASP A 36 -5.89 -23.03 2.07
N GLU A 37 -5.28 -24.20 1.87
CA GLU A 37 -3.82 -24.35 1.96
C GLU A 37 -3.08 -23.60 0.85
N LEU A 38 -3.63 -23.55 -0.38
CA LEU A 38 -3.04 -22.76 -1.45
C LEU A 38 -3.09 -21.26 -1.12
N GLN A 39 -4.24 -20.76 -0.65
CA GLN A 39 -4.40 -19.36 -0.25
C GLN A 39 -3.40 -19.02 0.86
N ARG A 40 -3.30 -19.86 1.91
CA ARG A 40 -2.34 -19.65 3.00
C ARG A 40 -0.90 -19.56 2.51
N ARG A 41 -0.51 -20.38 1.53
CA ARG A 41 0.83 -20.33 0.92
C ARG A 41 1.04 -19.05 0.11
N GLN A 42 0.02 -18.63 -0.62
CA GLN A 42 0.05 -17.38 -1.39
C GLN A 42 0.17 -16.17 -0.46
N ASP A 43 -0.62 -16.10 0.61
CA ASP A 43 -0.55 -15.04 1.62
C ASP A 43 0.84 -14.96 2.27
N ALA A 44 1.41 -16.12 2.63
CA ALA A 44 2.75 -16.17 3.21
C ALA A 44 3.85 -15.74 2.22
N ALA A 45 3.72 -16.14 0.95
CA ALA A 45 4.64 -15.73 -0.10
C ALA A 45 4.51 -14.22 -0.41
N GLU A 46 3.28 -13.70 -0.42
CA GLU A 46 3.01 -12.27 -0.60
C GLU A 46 3.57 -11.47 0.57
N ALA A 47 3.36 -11.89 1.82
CA ALA A 47 3.94 -11.22 2.98
C ALA A 47 5.47 -11.18 2.93
N ALA A 48 6.13 -12.30 2.54
CA ALA A 48 7.57 -12.33 2.34
C ALA A 48 8.03 -11.39 1.21
N GLN A 49 7.25 -11.30 0.13
CA GLN A 49 7.51 -10.39 -0.98
C GLN A 49 7.34 -8.92 -0.57
N GLN A 50 6.33 -8.60 0.24
CA GLN A 50 6.10 -7.25 0.77
C GLN A 50 7.25 -6.81 1.69
N VAL A 51 7.70 -7.68 2.60
CA VAL A 51 8.87 -7.41 3.45
C VAL A 51 10.12 -7.16 2.60
N SER A 52 10.33 -7.98 1.56
CA SER A 52 11.47 -7.79 0.64
C SER A 52 11.36 -6.47 -0.11
N ALA A 53 10.18 -6.12 -0.62
CA ALA A 53 9.95 -4.85 -1.31
C ALA A 53 10.23 -3.64 -0.41
N ILE A 54 9.84 -3.68 0.87
CA ILE A 54 10.16 -2.61 1.83
C ILE A 54 11.67 -2.52 2.05
N SER A 55 12.35 -3.66 2.25
CA SER A 55 13.80 -3.71 2.43
C SER A 55 14.54 -3.12 1.22
N ASP A 56 14.17 -3.56 0.01
CA ASP A 56 14.79 -3.15 -1.25
C ASP A 56 14.57 -1.67 -1.54
N ASN A 57 13.45 -1.10 -1.09
CA ASN A 57 13.10 0.31 -1.27
C ASN A 57 13.32 1.17 -0.02
N SER A 58 13.97 0.63 1.01
CA SER A 58 14.12 1.27 2.33
C SER A 58 14.68 2.70 2.24
N SER A 59 15.66 2.92 1.37
CA SER A 59 16.26 4.24 1.19
C SER A 59 15.26 5.28 0.68
N ALA A 60 14.41 4.90 -0.29
CA ALA A 60 13.39 5.75 -0.87
C ALA A 60 12.22 5.99 0.10
N LEU A 61 11.86 4.98 0.88
CA LEU A 61 10.81 5.04 1.88
C LEU A 61 11.21 5.92 3.07
N PHE A 62 12.39 5.69 3.66
CA PHE A 62 12.71 6.21 4.99
C PHE A 62 13.75 7.33 5.02
N SER A 63 14.52 7.54 3.94
CA SER A 63 15.70 8.44 3.94
C SER A 63 15.83 9.32 2.69
N SER A 64 14.76 9.57 1.95
CA SER A 64 14.86 10.38 0.74
C SER A 64 15.15 11.84 1.08
N LYS A 65 16.03 12.50 0.30
CA LYS A 65 16.54 13.86 0.60
C LYS A 65 15.47 14.93 0.78
N ARG A 66 14.30 14.75 0.15
CA ARG A 66 13.17 15.69 0.14
C ARG A 66 11.93 15.11 0.81
N GLN A 67 12.10 14.11 1.66
CA GLN A 67 10.97 13.55 2.40
C GLN A 67 10.43 14.57 3.40
N VAL A 68 9.12 14.53 3.58
CA VAL A 68 8.46 15.21 4.69
C VAL A 68 8.42 14.25 5.85
N VAL A 69 8.83 14.72 7.04
CA VAL A 69 8.73 13.96 8.28
C VAL A 69 7.87 14.76 9.26
N LEU A 70 6.83 14.12 9.78
CA LEU A 70 5.99 14.65 10.85
C LEU A 70 6.20 13.85 12.14
N GLY A 71 5.75 14.41 13.27
CA GLY A 71 5.90 13.79 14.57
C GLY A 71 7.36 13.80 15.04
N ASN A 72 7.80 12.69 15.63
CA ASN A 72 9.17 12.55 16.14
C ASN A 72 10.10 11.97 15.05
N PRO A 73 11.10 12.71 14.53
CA PRO A 73 12.02 12.18 13.52
C PRO A 73 12.88 11.00 14.00
N LYS A 74 12.93 10.76 15.32
CA LYS A 74 13.62 9.65 15.97
C LYS A 74 12.62 8.69 16.64
N GLY A 75 11.40 8.63 16.13
CA GLY A 75 10.36 7.76 16.63
C GLY A 75 10.74 6.28 16.62
N ASP A 76 10.12 5.50 17.51
CA ASP A 76 10.32 4.05 17.64
C ASP A 76 9.51 3.27 16.60
N VAL A 77 8.42 3.86 16.12
CA VAL A 77 7.61 3.36 15.00
C VAL A 77 7.62 4.38 13.86
N THR A 78 7.80 3.91 12.62
CA THR A 78 7.66 4.74 11.42
C THR A 78 6.43 4.32 10.61
N LEU A 79 5.50 5.24 10.41
CA LEU A 79 4.43 5.12 9.43
C LEU A 79 4.87 5.82 8.13
N VAL A 80 4.77 5.12 7.00
CA VAL A 80 4.94 5.73 5.67
C VAL A 80 3.57 5.81 5.02
N GLU A 81 3.11 7.02 4.74
CA GLU A 81 1.80 7.24 4.12
C GLU A 81 1.98 7.70 2.67
N PHE A 82 1.42 6.93 1.76
CA PHE A 82 1.25 7.32 0.36
C PHE A 82 -0.14 7.91 0.19
N PHE A 83 -0.23 9.13 -0.31
CA PHE A 83 -1.50 9.84 -0.42
C PHE A 83 -1.62 10.64 -1.71
N ASP A 84 -2.86 11.00 -2.03
CA ASP A 84 -3.22 11.86 -3.15
C ASP A 84 -4.29 12.86 -2.68
N TYR A 85 -4.10 14.15 -2.96
CA TYR A 85 -5.02 15.22 -2.55
C TYR A 85 -6.45 15.08 -3.14
N ASN A 86 -6.63 14.32 -4.21
CA ASN A 86 -7.94 14.00 -4.78
C ASN A 86 -8.54 12.68 -4.27
N CYS A 87 -7.82 11.90 -3.47
CA CYS A 87 -8.31 10.61 -2.98
C CYS A 87 -9.27 10.81 -1.81
N GLY A 88 -10.54 10.43 -2.00
CA GLY A 88 -11.56 10.51 -0.94
C GLY A 88 -11.25 9.67 0.30
N TYR A 89 -10.49 8.57 0.16
CA TYR A 89 -10.03 7.79 1.32
C TYR A 89 -8.89 8.48 2.06
N CYS A 90 -7.92 9.09 1.36
CA CYS A 90 -6.85 9.88 1.99
C CYS A 90 -7.43 11.07 2.77
N LYS A 91 -8.42 11.78 2.21
CA LYS A 91 -9.11 12.87 2.92
C LYS A 91 -9.77 12.41 4.23
N ARG A 92 -10.31 11.18 4.27
CA ARG A 92 -10.87 10.60 5.49
C ARG A 92 -9.79 10.18 6.47
N ALA A 93 -8.78 9.45 6.00
CA ALA A 93 -7.67 8.95 6.81
C ALA A 93 -6.83 10.08 7.43
N HIS A 94 -6.84 11.28 6.84
CA HIS A 94 -6.18 12.45 7.39
C HIS A 94 -6.62 12.80 8.82
N ALA A 95 -7.89 12.56 9.16
CA ALA A 95 -8.37 12.75 10.53
C ALA A 95 -7.70 11.75 11.49
N ASP A 96 -7.59 10.48 11.08
CA ASP A 96 -6.95 9.42 11.85
C ASP A 96 -5.44 9.70 12.00
N LEU A 97 -4.77 10.19 10.96
CA LEU A 97 -3.36 10.60 11.04
C LEU A 97 -3.14 11.71 12.07
N LYS A 98 -4.01 12.73 12.07
CA LYS A 98 -3.97 13.81 13.07
C LYS A 98 -4.13 13.28 14.48
N GLU A 99 -5.05 12.33 14.67
CA GLU A 99 -5.26 11.68 15.97
C GLU A 99 -4.03 10.87 16.40
N LEU A 100 -3.42 10.10 15.49
CA LEU A 100 -2.19 9.36 15.77
C LEU A 100 -1.04 10.26 16.20
N LEU A 101 -0.78 11.36 15.47
CA LEU A 101 0.23 12.36 15.83
C LEU A 101 -0.08 13.08 17.17
N ALA A 102 -1.38 13.22 17.49
CA ALA A 102 -1.80 13.80 18.75
C ALA A 102 -1.59 12.85 19.94
N ASN A 103 -1.83 11.55 19.76
CA ASN A 103 -1.84 10.55 20.83
C ASN A 103 -0.49 9.84 21.04
N ASP A 104 0.28 9.63 19.97
CA ASP A 104 1.60 8.99 20.03
C ASP A 104 2.71 9.99 19.70
N LYS A 105 3.43 10.43 20.75
CA LYS A 105 4.55 11.37 20.62
C LYS A 105 5.85 10.73 20.16
N ASN A 106 5.92 9.40 20.13
CA ASN A 106 7.05 8.67 19.59
C ASN A 106 6.81 8.21 18.16
N LEU A 107 5.65 8.50 17.56
CA LEU A 107 5.41 8.18 16.16
C LEU A 107 6.24 9.07 15.22
N ARG A 108 6.91 8.44 14.27
CA ARG A 108 7.49 9.08 13.09
C ARG A 108 6.57 8.86 11.89
N VAL A 109 6.17 9.91 11.20
CA VAL A 109 5.41 9.79 9.95
C VAL A 109 6.24 10.30 8.80
N VAL A 110 6.32 9.54 7.71
CA VAL A 110 6.94 9.96 6.45
C VAL A 110 5.85 10.03 5.38
N LEU A 111 5.61 11.24 4.88
CA LEU A 111 4.61 11.49 3.85
C LEU A 111 5.21 11.30 2.44
N LYS A 112 4.47 10.64 1.56
CA LYS A 112 4.82 10.37 0.16
C LYS A 112 3.67 10.81 -0.76
N GLU A 113 3.93 11.87 -1.50
CA GLU A 113 3.08 12.28 -2.63
C GLU A 113 2.98 11.11 -3.64
N PHE A 114 1.77 10.60 -3.86
CA PHE A 114 1.49 9.53 -4.80
C PHE A 114 0.30 9.91 -5.71
N PRO A 115 0.49 10.89 -6.60
CA PRO A 115 -0.59 11.47 -7.40
C PRO A 115 -1.00 10.53 -8.53
N VAL A 116 -2.02 9.70 -8.29
CA VAL A 116 -2.49 8.66 -9.21
C VAL A 116 -3.87 8.95 -9.80
N LEU A 117 -4.55 10.01 -9.33
CA LEU A 117 -5.93 10.32 -9.70
C LEU A 117 -6.06 11.43 -10.78
N GLY A 118 -5.03 11.56 -11.61
CA GLY A 118 -5.02 12.43 -12.80
C GLY A 118 -4.17 13.68 -12.66
N ASP A 119 -4.18 14.52 -13.70
CA ASP A 119 -3.25 15.65 -13.84
C ASP A 119 -3.35 16.66 -12.69
N GLY A 120 -4.57 16.95 -12.21
CA GLY A 120 -4.76 17.84 -11.06
C GLY A 120 -4.05 17.34 -9.79
N SER A 121 -3.99 16.01 -9.58
CA SER A 121 -3.23 15.44 -8.47
C SER A 121 -1.73 15.65 -8.64
N VAL A 122 -1.22 15.48 -9.87
CA VAL A 122 0.20 15.69 -10.18
C VAL A 122 0.59 17.15 -10.00
N GLU A 123 -0.23 18.08 -10.48
CA GLU A 123 -0.01 19.52 -10.31
C GLU A 123 0.00 19.91 -8.83
N ALA A 124 -0.98 19.46 -8.05
CA ALA A 124 -1.06 19.74 -6.62
C ALA A 124 0.15 19.17 -5.85
N ALA A 125 0.55 17.93 -6.16
CA ALA A 125 1.73 17.30 -5.59
C ALA A 125 3.03 18.05 -5.94
N ASN A 126 3.16 18.57 -7.17
CA ASN A 126 4.31 19.39 -7.55
C ASN A 126 4.41 20.68 -6.73
N VAL A 127 3.29 21.35 -6.48
CA VAL A 127 3.24 22.52 -5.61
C VAL A 127 3.60 22.14 -4.17
N ALA A 128 3.05 21.03 -3.66
CA ALA A 128 3.37 20.53 -2.32
C ALA A 128 4.87 20.24 -2.15
N VAL A 129 5.49 19.59 -3.13
CA VAL A 129 6.94 19.35 -3.17
C VAL A 129 7.71 20.67 -3.18
N ALA A 130 7.26 21.67 -3.94
CA ALA A 130 7.87 22.98 -3.93
C ALA A 130 7.76 23.63 -2.54
N VAL A 131 6.58 23.63 -1.91
CA VAL A 131 6.38 24.11 -0.54
C VAL A 131 7.35 23.45 0.43
N ASN A 132 7.52 22.12 0.38
CA ASN A 132 8.49 21.44 1.23
C ASN A 132 9.95 21.88 0.99
N ILE A 133 10.29 22.24 -0.26
CA ILE A 133 11.65 22.69 -0.60
C ILE A 133 11.90 24.12 -0.10
N VAL A 134 10.95 25.04 -0.28
CA VAL A 134 11.14 26.47 0.06
C VAL A 134 10.73 26.84 1.48
N ALA A 135 9.72 26.19 2.04
CA ALA A 135 9.15 26.45 3.36
C ALA A 135 8.73 25.13 4.05
N PRO A 136 9.68 24.25 4.40
CA PRO A 136 9.40 22.93 4.98
C PRO A 136 8.58 23.01 6.28
N ASP A 137 8.73 24.08 7.05
CA ASP A 137 7.98 24.36 8.28
C ASP A 137 6.50 24.65 8.02
N LYS A 138 6.14 25.09 6.81
CA LYS A 138 4.74 25.33 6.39
C LYS A 138 4.06 24.11 5.77
N TYR A 139 4.81 23.07 5.38
CA TYR A 139 4.26 21.95 4.61
C TYR A 139 3.06 21.28 5.30
N TRP A 140 3.11 21.10 6.62
CA TRP A 140 2.02 20.44 7.33
C TRP A 140 0.70 21.23 7.27
N ALA A 141 0.77 22.56 7.44
CA ALA A 141 -0.41 23.41 7.32
C ALA A 141 -0.97 23.39 5.90
N PHE A 142 -0.09 23.47 4.90
CA PHE A 142 -0.46 23.32 3.50
C PHE A 142 -1.15 21.97 3.21
N HIS A 143 -0.58 20.87 3.71
CA HIS A 143 -1.10 19.53 3.50
C HIS A 143 -2.47 19.34 4.17
N ASP A 144 -2.65 19.84 5.40
CA ASP A 144 -3.95 19.83 6.09
C ASP A 144 -5.00 20.64 5.34
N ALA A 145 -4.66 21.83 4.86
CA ALA A 145 -5.55 22.64 4.04
C ALA A 145 -5.95 21.91 2.75
N MET A 146 -4.98 21.36 2.00
CA MET A 146 -5.26 20.64 0.75
C MET A 146 -6.14 19.39 0.93
N LEU A 147 -5.97 18.64 2.02
CA LEU A 147 -6.81 17.46 2.30
C LEU A 147 -8.19 17.81 2.86
N THR A 148 -8.36 18.98 3.47
CA THR A 148 -9.64 19.46 4.00
C THR A 148 -10.42 20.33 3.02
N GLU A 149 -9.75 20.83 1.97
CA GLU A 149 -10.33 21.68 0.93
C GLU A 149 -11.44 20.96 0.15
N ARG A 150 -12.47 21.72 -0.21
CA ARG A 150 -13.62 21.22 -0.97
C ARG A 150 -13.33 21.19 -2.46
N GLY A 151 -13.95 20.20 -3.11
CA GLY A 151 -13.81 19.97 -4.54
C GLY A 151 -12.47 19.33 -4.92
N GLN A 152 -12.20 19.33 -6.22
CA GLN A 152 -11.00 18.72 -6.79
C GLN A 152 -9.78 19.61 -6.55
N ALA A 153 -8.67 19.01 -6.12
CA ALA A 153 -7.35 19.61 -6.03
C ALA A 153 -6.70 19.68 -7.42
N ASN A 154 -6.01 20.78 -7.68
CA ASN A 154 -5.24 21.06 -8.89
C ASN A 154 -4.10 22.04 -8.56
N GLY A 155 -3.30 22.42 -9.55
CA GLY A 155 -2.19 23.35 -9.35
C GLY A 155 -2.63 24.73 -8.87
N GLU A 156 -3.72 25.28 -9.43
CA GLU A 156 -4.22 26.61 -9.08
C GLU A 156 -4.63 26.70 -7.60
N LYS A 157 -5.43 25.75 -7.11
CA LYS A 157 -5.81 25.71 -5.70
C LYS A 157 -4.61 25.48 -4.80
N ALA A 158 -3.70 24.61 -5.19
CA ALA A 158 -2.50 24.37 -4.40
C ALA A 158 -1.64 25.65 -4.29
N ILE A 159 -1.49 26.43 -5.36
CA ILE A 159 -0.80 27.72 -5.30
C ILE A 159 -1.53 28.68 -4.36
N ALA A 160 -2.86 28.79 -4.48
CA ALA A 160 -3.65 29.66 -3.61
C ALA A 160 -3.49 29.29 -2.12
N VAL A 161 -3.55 28.01 -1.78
CA VAL A 161 -3.32 27.51 -0.40
C VAL A 161 -1.89 27.77 0.07
N ALA A 162 -0.90 27.72 -0.83
CA ALA A 162 0.49 27.99 -0.47
C ALA A 162 0.80 29.47 -0.19
N GLU A 163 -0.04 30.38 -0.67
CA GLU A 163 0.12 31.84 -0.50
C GLU A 163 -0.46 32.36 0.84
N GLU A 164 -1.28 31.57 1.53
CA GLU A 164 -1.82 31.89 2.87
C GLU A 164 -0.76 31.81 3.99
#